data_AF-A0A6A3UU56-F1
#
_entry.id   AF-A0A6A3UU56-F1
#
_cell.length_a   1.000
_cell.length_b   1.000
_cell.length_c   1.000
_cell.angle_alpha   90.00
_cell.angle_beta   90.00
_cell.angle_gamma   90.00
#
_symmetry.space_group_name_H-M   'P 1'
#
loop_
_entity.id
_entity.type
_entity.pdbx_description
1 polymer ?
#
loop_
_entity_poly.entity_id
_entity_poly.type
_entity_poly.pdbx_seq_one_letter_code
_entity_poly.pdbx_strand_id
1 'polypeptide(L)'
;MLRESKLADYMADHHDVFNGYIIYGDPAYGIQTFLVSGFKGARVSANEKKFNKMMSSVRESVEWKFGDLKTQFAFVDYKKSLKIRPSPVGKLVSTLD
;
A
#
# COMPACT_ATOMS: atom_id res chain seq x y z
N MET A 1 10.46 8.71 -1.72
CA MET A 1 9.41 7.78 -2.19
C MET A 1 8.46 8.37 -3.24
N LEU A 2 7.46 9.22 -2.92
CA LEU A 2 6.50 9.67 -3.96
C LEU A 2 7.12 10.56 -5.05
N ARG A 3 7.98 11.50 -4.66
CA ARG A 3 8.73 12.32 -5.63
C ARG A 3 9.72 11.49 -6.45
N GLU A 4 10.35 10.52 -5.80
CA GLU A 4 11.36 9.65 -6.45
C GLU A 4 10.74 8.64 -7.39
N SER A 5 9.51 8.18 -7.12
CA SER A 5 8.80 7.22 -7.97
C SER A 5 8.27 7.84 -9.26
N LYS A 6 8.31 9.17 -9.42
CA LYS A 6 7.73 9.92 -10.54
C LYS A 6 6.24 9.62 -10.78
N LEU A 7 5.57 9.12 -9.74
CA LEU A 7 4.19 8.67 -9.85
C LEU A 7 3.22 9.84 -10.07
N ALA A 8 3.51 11.00 -9.46
CA ALA A 8 2.73 12.21 -9.67
C ALA A 8 2.80 12.69 -11.14
N ASP A 9 4.01 12.67 -11.72
CA ASP A 9 4.23 13.02 -13.13
C ASP A 9 3.51 12.03 -14.05
N TYR A 10 3.60 10.73 -13.76
CA TYR A 10 2.90 9.70 -14.50
C TYR A 10 1.37 9.88 -14.50
N MET A 11 0.79 10.21 -13.33
CA MET A 11 -0.65 10.48 -13.21
C MET A 11 -1.06 11.73 -14.00
N ALA A 12 -0.20 12.76 -14.05
CA ALA A 12 -0.45 13.96 -14.83
C ALA A 12 -0.43 13.67 -16.34
N ASP A 13 0.54 12.89 -16.81
CA ASP A 13 0.66 12.51 -18.22
C ASP A 13 -0.50 11.60 -18.69
N HIS A 14 -1.05 10.78 -17.79
CA HIS A 14 -2.16 9.84 -18.06
C HIS A 14 -3.47 10.30 -17.44
N HIS A 15 -3.75 11.60 -17.51
CA HIS A 15 -4.93 12.21 -16.89
C HIS A 15 -6.26 11.56 -17.34
N ASP A 16 -6.33 11.00 -18.55
CA ASP A 16 -7.50 10.31 -19.10
C ASP A 16 -7.89 9.08 -18.27
N VAL A 17 -6.90 8.35 -17.72
CA VAL A 17 -7.12 7.18 -16.87
C VAL A 17 -7.62 7.58 -15.48
N PHE A 18 -7.13 8.70 -14.96
CA PHE A 18 -7.44 9.17 -13.60
C PHE A 18 -8.60 10.17 -13.56
N ASN A 19 -9.16 10.55 -14.70
CA ASN A 19 -10.24 11.53 -14.75
C ASN A 19 -11.48 11.00 -14.03
N GLY A 20 -12.01 11.78 -13.09
CA GLY A 20 -13.13 11.38 -12.23
C GLY A 20 -12.74 10.49 -11.03
N TYR A 21 -11.47 10.15 -10.87
CA TYR A 21 -10.97 9.33 -9.76
C TYR A 21 -9.91 10.07 -8.93
N ILE A 22 -9.85 9.73 -7.64
CA ILE A 22 -8.83 10.23 -6.72
C ILE A 22 -8.28 9.03 -5.94
N ILE A 23 -6.95 8.95 -5.83
CA ILE A 23 -6.28 7.93 -5.04
C ILE A 23 -6.20 8.39 -3.59
N TYR A 24 -6.57 7.51 -2.67
CA TYR A 24 -6.39 7.76 -1.26
C TYR A 24 -5.04 7.20 -0.79
N GLY A 25 -4.16 8.09 -0.36
CA GLY A 25 -2.78 7.80 0.00
C GLY A 25 -2.49 7.90 1.49
N ASP A 26 -1.23 7.63 1.81
CA ASP A 26 -0.71 7.91 3.12
C ASP A 26 -0.70 9.41 3.44
N PRO A 27 -1.04 9.84 4.67
CA PRO A 27 -0.90 11.22 5.10
C PRO A 27 0.46 11.87 4.85
N ALA A 28 1.55 11.09 4.75
CA ALA A 28 2.86 11.63 4.40
C ALA A 28 2.92 12.23 2.98
N TYR A 29 1.99 11.85 2.09
CA TYR A 29 1.98 12.31 0.69
C TYR A 29 1.25 13.63 0.45
N GLY A 30 0.49 14.11 1.43
CA GLY A 30 -0.26 15.37 1.33
C GLY A 30 -1.44 15.29 0.37
N ILE A 31 -1.81 16.43 -0.22
CA ILE A 31 -2.90 16.56 -1.19
C ILE A 31 -2.29 17.03 -2.52
N GLN A 32 -2.60 16.33 -3.61
CA GLN A 32 -2.22 16.62 -5.00
C GLN A 32 -3.41 16.36 -5.92
N THR A 33 -3.28 16.69 -7.21
CA THR A 33 -4.38 16.63 -8.21
C THR A 33 -5.13 15.30 -8.23
N PHE A 34 -4.40 14.17 -8.18
CA PHE A 34 -4.98 12.82 -8.23
C PHE A 34 -4.78 12.02 -6.93
N LEU A 35 -4.27 12.65 -5.88
CA LEU A 35 -3.90 11.99 -4.63
C LEU A 35 -4.38 12.81 -3.42
N VAL A 36 -5.24 12.23 -2.62
CA VAL A 36 -5.71 12.82 -1.35
C VAL A 36 -5.23 11.97 -0.20
N SER A 37 -4.97 12.62 0.93
CA SER A 37 -4.68 11.94 2.19
C SER A 37 -5.55 12.47 3.31
N GLY A 38 -5.57 11.75 4.44
CA GLY A 38 -6.43 12.09 5.58
C GLY A 38 -6.09 13.45 6.19
N PHE A 39 -7.13 14.15 6.65
CA PHE A 39 -7.00 15.47 7.29
C PHE A 39 -6.26 15.33 8.63
N LYS A 40 -5.27 16.20 8.88
CA LYS A 40 -4.48 16.25 10.12
C LYS A 40 -4.39 17.67 10.66
N GLY A 41 -4.41 17.82 11.99
CA GLY A 41 -4.25 19.12 12.66
C GLY A 41 -4.97 19.20 14.02
N ALA A 42 -4.73 20.28 14.77
CA ALA A 42 -5.36 20.50 16.08
C ALA A 42 -6.86 20.80 15.98
N ARG A 43 -7.32 21.32 14.84
CA ARG A 43 -8.73 21.65 14.57
C ARG A 43 -9.19 20.94 13.31
N VAL A 44 -9.68 19.72 13.47
CA VAL A 44 -10.36 18.95 12.41
C VAL A 44 -11.86 19.06 12.63
N SER A 45 -12.58 19.52 11.61
CA SER A 45 -14.04 19.67 11.62
C SER A 45 -14.75 18.32 11.77
N ALA A 46 -16.03 18.34 12.13
CA ALA A 46 -16.83 17.13 12.24
C ALA A 46 -16.91 16.34 10.92
N ASN A 47 -16.97 17.05 9.78
CA ASN A 47 -17.04 16.45 8.46
C ASN A 47 -15.71 15.77 8.08
N GLU A 48 -14.58 16.43 8.35
CA GLU A 48 -13.26 15.85 8.11
C GLU A 48 -12.98 14.64 9.02
N LYS A 49 -13.46 14.64 10.27
CA LYS A 49 -13.41 13.46 11.15
C LYS A 49 -14.24 12.31 10.58
N LYS A 50 -15.44 12.60 10.08
CA LYS A 50 -16.29 11.59 9.42
C LYS A 50 -15.61 11.02 8.18
N PHE A 51 -15.01 11.89 7.35
CA PHE A 51 -14.22 11.49 6.20
C PHE A 51 -13.06 10.58 6.58
N ASN A 52 -12.22 11.00 7.54
CA ASN A 52 -11.11 10.21 8.04
C ASN A 52 -11.57 8.85 8.57
N LYS A 53 -12.69 8.78 9.30
CA LYS A 53 -13.25 7.52 9.80
C LYS A 53 -13.63 6.57 8.66
N MET A 54 -14.32 7.07 7.64
CA MET A 54 -14.68 6.27 6.46
C MET A 54 -13.42 5.75 5.75
N MET A 55 -12.46 6.63 5.53
CA MET A 55 -11.22 6.27 4.84
C MET A 55 -10.31 5.33 5.64
N SER A 56 -10.28 5.43 6.97
CA SER A 56 -9.57 4.49 7.85
C SER A 56 -10.13 3.08 7.71
N SER A 57 -11.45 2.92 7.65
CA SER A 57 -12.07 1.60 7.46
C SER A 57 -11.69 0.96 6.13
N VAL A 58 -11.64 1.76 5.05
CA VAL A 58 -11.16 1.29 3.74
C VAL A 58 -9.68 0.89 3.82
N ARG A 59 -8.84 1.71 4.43
CA ARG A 59 -7.41 1.41 4.61
C ARG A 59 -7.16 0.13 5.40
N GLU A 60 -7.85 -0.06 6.52
CA GLU A 60 -7.73 -1.27 7.33
C GLU A 60 -8.01 -2.52 6.49
N SER A 61 -9.08 -2.51 5.70
CA SER A 61 -9.42 -3.66 4.83
C SER A 61 -8.30 -4.00 3.83
N VAL A 62 -7.64 -2.99 3.27
CA VAL A 62 -6.52 -3.14 2.35
C VAL A 62 -5.28 -3.66 3.09
N GLU A 63 -4.95 -3.07 4.24
CA GLU A 63 -3.80 -3.46 5.06
C GLU A 63 -3.90 -4.91 5.54
N TRP A 64 -5.10 -5.36 5.95
CA TRP A 64 -5.37 -6.76 6.29
C TRP A 64 -5.10 -7.70 5.10
N LYS A 65 -5.58 -7.36 3.91
CA LYS A 65 -5.33 -8.17 2.70
C LYS A 65 -3.85 -8.22 2.33
N PHE A 66 -3.11 -7.14 2.49
CA PHE A 66 -1.65 -7.16 2.34
C PHE A 66 -0.96 -8.01 3.42
N GLY A 67 -1.49 -8.04 4.64
CA GLY A 67 -1.04 -8.94 5.71
C GLY A 67 -1.19 -10.42 5.33
N ASP A 68 -2.35 -10.80 4.81
CA ASP A 68 -2.62 -12.15 4.29
C ASP A 68 -1.68 -12.50 3.14
N LEU A 69 -1.51 -11.59 2.18
CA LEU A 69 -0.63 -11.77 1.03
C LEU A 69 0.82 -12.02 1.48
N LYS A 70 1.35 -11.23 2.43
CA LYS A 70 2.69 -11.44 3.00
C LYS A 70 2.83 -12.74 3.79
N THR A 71 1.72 -13.32 4.24
CA THR A 71 1.70 -14.61 4.93
C THR A 71 1.78 -15.77 3.93
N GLN A 72 1.00 -15.68 2.85
CA GLN A 72 0.98 -16.71 1.80
C GLN A 72 2.22 -16.65 0.91
N PHE A 73 2.69 -15.45 0.58
CA PHE A 73 3.79 -15.21 -0.35
C PHE A 73 5.00 -14.61 0.37
N ALA A 74 5.84 -15.47 0.92
CA ALA A 74 7.01 -15.06 1.71
C ALA A 74 8.00 -14.16 0.93
N PHE A 75 8.02 -14.21 -0.41
CA PHE A 75 8.88 -13.34 -1.22
C PHE A 75 8.40 -11.87 -1.28
N VAL A 76 7.11 -11.61 -1.00
CA VAL A 76 6.55 -10.25 -0.97
C VAL A 76 6.99 -9.51 0.30
N ASP A 77 7.21 -10.24 1.39
CA ASP A 77 7.74 -9.68 2.62
C ASP A 77 9.27 -9.60 2.54
N TYR A 78 9.80 -8.37 2.46
CA TYR A 78 11.24 -8.10 2.39
C TYR A 78 12.04 -8.81 3.50
N LYS A 79 11.52 -8.90 4.72
CA LYS A 79 12.24 -9.57 5.82
C LYS A 79 12.28 -11.08 5.63
N LYS A 80 11.20 -11.66 5.10
CA LYS A 80 11.12 -13.10 4.84
C LYS A 80 11.90 -13.49 3.57
N SER A 81 11.97 -12.61 2.57
CA SER A 81 12.70 -12.85 1.31
C SER A 81 14.22 -12.89 1.50
N LEU A 82 14.75 -12.23 2.53
CA LEU A 82 16.18 -12.26 2.87
C LEU A 82 16.64 -13.58 3.50
N LYS A 83 15.74 -14.54 3.77
CA LYS A 83 16.12 -15.85 4.31
C LYS A 83 16.67 -16.75 3.21
N ILE A 84 17.89 -17.23 3.39
CA ILE A 84 18.53 -18.21 2.52
C ILE A 84 18.06 -19.63 2.90
N ARG A 85 17.72 -20.45 1.90
CA ARG A 85 17.19 -21.83 2.04
C ARG A 85 15.90 -21.96 2.88
N PRO A 86 14.81 -21.24 2.54
CA PRO A 86 13.55 -21.36 3.26
C PRO A 86 12.79 -22.67 2.94
N SER A 87 13.08 -23.33 1.82
CA SER A 87 12.47 -24.59 1.40
C SER A 87 13.36 -25.79 1.75
N PRO A 88 12.80 -26.96 2.13
CA PRO A 88 13.55 -28.13 2.55
C PRO A 88 14.03 -28.95 1.33
N VAL A 89 14.62 -28.29 0.33
CA VAL A 89 15.04 -28.93 -0.93
C VAL A 89 15.98 -30.10 -0.66
N GLY A 90 16.92 -29.94 0.28
CA GLY A 90 17.84 -31.01 0.66
C GLY A 90 17.17 -32.25 1.28
N LYS A 91 16.03 -32.09 1.97
CA LYS A 91 15.27 -33.23 2.52
C LYS A 91 14.39 -33.91 1.47
N LEU A 92 13.84 -33.13 0.52
CA LEU A 92 12.98 -33.66 -0.54
C LEU A 92 13.78 -34.45 -1.59
N VAL A 93 15.00 -34.00 -1.90
CA VAL A 93 15.90 -34.70 -2.84
C VAL A 93 16.43 -35.99 -2.22
N SER A 94 16.80 -36.00 -0.94
CA SER A 94 17.32 -37.20 -0.25
C SER A 94 16.29 -38.32 -0.05
N THR A 95 15.01 -38.07 -0.29
CA THR A 95 13.93 -39.07 -0.24
C THR A 95 13.56 -39.65 -1.62
N LEU A 96 14.26 -39.23 -2.68
CA LEU A 96 14.09 -39.74 -4.05
C LEU A 96 15.20 -40.73 -4.45
N ASP A 97 16.13 -41.02 -3.54
CA ASP A 97 17.09 -42.13 -3.59
C ASP A 97 16.60 -43.30 -2.72
#